data_AF-A0AAV0Y2E1-F1
#
_entry.id   AF-A0AAV0Y2E1-F1
#
_cell.length_a   1.000
_cell.length_b   1.000
_cell.length_c   1.000
_cell.angle_alpha   90.00
_cell.angle_beta   90.00
_cell.angle_gamma   90.00
#
_symmetry.space_group_name_H-M   'P 1'
#
loop_
_entity.id
_entity.type
_entity.pdbx_description
1 polymer ?
#
loop_
_entity_poly.entity_id
_entity_poly.type
_entity_poly.pdbx_seq_one_letter_code
_entity_poly.pdbx_strand_id
1 'polypeptide(L)'
;MINSIKCEQIINELNLDLKETLFPVTWATVKGTCYKINSILTQDIIEDNNNFKFISVKKIYIYIYSSDKIIFEFIPFITLCFNKHVCAFEVKFDEFVDGNNFIFQNSIISPIPNHINITADGTKYITLRSSL
;
A
#
# COMPACT_ATOMS: atom_id res chain seq x y z
N MET A 1 -2.35 1.80 25.08
CA MET A 1 -1.16 2.66 24.96
C MET A 1 -0.49 2.55 23.60
N ILE A 2 -0.07 1.37 23.11
CA ILE A 2 0.68 1.26 21.84
C ILE A 2 -0.08 1.82 20.62
N ASN A 3 -1.41 1.64 20.56
CA ASN A 3 -2.21 2.17 19.45
C ASN A 3 -2.34 3.71 19.46
N SER A 4 -2.37 4.37 20.63
CA SER A 4 -2.54 5.83 20.67
C SER A 4 -1.28 6.56 20.18
N ILE A 5 -0.10 6.11 20.61
CA ILE A 5 1.20 6.64 20.15
C ILE A 5 1.33 6.51 18.63
N LYS A 6 0.87 5.38 18.07
CA LYS A 6 0.95 5.13 16.63
C LYS A 6 -0.04 6.00 15.83
N CYS A 7 -1.23 6.24 16.37
CA CYS A 7 -2.19 7.16 15.77
C CYS A 7 -1.67 8.61 15.79
N GLU A 8 -1.04 9.05 16.87
CA GLU A 8 -0.41 10.39 16.95
C GLU A 8 0.70 10.58 15.90
N GLN A 9 1.53 9.54 15.66
CA GLN A 9 2.53 9.57 14.59
C GLN A 9 1.90 9.76 13.20
N ILE A 10 0.82 9.01 12.90
CA ILE A 10 0.10 9.13 11.63
C ILE A 10 -0.49 10.53 11.46
N ILE A 11 -1.12 11.05 12.52
CA ILE A 11 -1.73 12.38 12.52
C ILE A 11 -0.69 13.45 12.20
N ASN A 12 0.48 13.36 12.82
CA ASN A 12 1.57 14.32 12.59
C ASN A 12 2.16 14.18 11.17
N GLU A 13 2.45 12.95 10.72
CA GLU A 13 3.06 12.71 9.40
C GLU A 13 2.14 13.10 8.24
N LEU A 14 0.83 12.89 8.38
CA LEU A 14 -0.17 13.22 7.36
C LEU A 14 -0.83 14.59 7.58
N ASN A 15 -0.39 15.35 8.59
CA ASN A 15 -0.92 16.66 8.97
C ASN A 15 -2.45 16.67 9.14
N LEU A 16 -2.98 15.69 9.87
CA LEU A 16 -4.40 15.54 10.20
C LEU A 16 -4.78 16.39 11.44
N ASP A 17 -6.07 16.69 11.64
CA ASP A 17 -6.50 17.41 12.85
C ASP A 17 -6.43 16.46 14.07
N LEU A 18 -5.77 16.90 15.14
CA LEU A 18 -5.62 16.17 16.41
C LEU A 18 -6.97 15.82 17.07
N LYS A 19 -8.06 16.51 16.71
CA LYS A 19 -9.41 16.18 17.19
C LYS A 19 -9.97 14.90 16.57
N GLU A 20 -9.31 14.36 15.55
CA GLU A 20 -9.83 13.26 14.75
C GLU A 20 -9.23 11.93 15.16
N THR A 21 -10.10 10.94 15.39
CA THR A 21 -9.68 9.64 15.90
C THR A 21 -9.47 8.66 14.75
N LEU A 22 -8.28 8.08 14.69
CA LEU A 22 -7.92 6.98 13.80
C LEU A 22 -8.24 5.64 14.45
N PHE A 23 -8.92 4.77 13.70
CA PHE A 23 -9.27 3.43 14.18
C PHE A 23 -8.59 2.37 13.33
N PRO A 24 -7.76 1.50 13.94
CA PRO A 24 -7.16 0.39 13.22
C PRO A 24 -8.22 -0.66 12.89
N VAL A 25 -8.21 -1.15 11.65
CA VAL A 25 -9.09 -2.22 11.16
C VAL A 25 -8.28 -3.28 10.40
N THR A 26 -8.83 -4.48 10.28
CA THR A 26 -8.18 -5.59 9.53
C THR A 26 -8.53 -5.58 8.05
N TRP A 27 -9.60 -4.88 7.67
CA TRP A 27 -10.05 -4.70 6.30
C TRP A 27 -10.92 -3.44 6.20
N ALA A 28 -11.07 -2.92 4.99
CA ALA A 28 -12.02 -1.86 4.69
C ALA A 28 -12.47 -1.91 3.22
N THR A 29 -13.56 -1.23 2.90
CA THR A 29 -14.09 -1.18 1.52
C THR A 29 -14.24 0.28 1.08
N VAL A 30 -13.73 0.60 -0.11
CA VAL A 30 -13.92 1.92 -0.75
C VAL A 30 -14.44 1.70 -2.15
N LYS A 31 -15.57 2.33 -2.49
CA LYS A 31 -16.19 2.26 -3.84
C LYS A 31 -16.29 0.82 -4.38
N GLY A 32 -16.70 -0.12 -3.52
CA GLY A 32 -16.85 -1.55 -3.87
C GLY A 32 -15.56 -2.37 -3.89
N THR A 33 -14.40 -1.76 -3.65
CA THR A 33 -13.11 -2.49 -3.57
C THR A 33 -12.72 -2.75 -2.13
N CYS A 34 -12.46 -4.02 -1.81
CA CYS A 34 -12.06 -4.47 -0.47
C CYS A 34 -10.54 -4.52 -0.34
N TYR A 35 -10.02 -3.82 0.67
CA TYR A 35 -8.62 -3.81 1.07
C TYR A 35 -8.44 -4.60 2.35
N LYS A 36 -7.38 -5.41 2.42
CA LYS A 36 -7.03 -6.22 3.58
C LYS A 36 -5.54 -6.07 3.87
N ILE A 37 -5.12 -6.48 5.06
CA ILE A 37 -3.70 -6.65 5.36
C ILE A 37 -3.09 -7.60 4.30
N ASN A 38 -1.87 -7.29 3.86
CA ASN A 38 -1.13 -7.90 2.76
C ASN A 38 -1.70 -7.67 1.35
N SER A 39 -2.70 -6.80 1.18
CA SER A 39 -3.08 -6.34 -0.16
C SER A 39 -1.89 -5.64 -0.83
N ILE A 40 -1.65 -5.99 -2.09
CA ILE A 40 -0.58 -5.40 -2.90
C ILE A 40 -1.19 -4.30 -3.75
N LEU A 41 -0.74 -3.06 -3.59
CA LEU A 41 -1.30 -1.90 -4.29
C LEU A 41 -0.26 -1.27 -5.20
N THR A 42 -0.72 -0.69 -6.30
CA THR A 42 0.11 0.16 -7.16
C THR A 42 0.08 1.58 -6.59
N GLN A 43 1.22 2.03 -6.08
CA GLN A 43 1.38 3.36 -5.53
C GLN A 43 1.59 4.41 -6.62
N ASP A 44 2.53 4.18 -7.54
CA ASP A 44 2.96 5.18 -8.53
C ASP A 44 3.53 4.56 -9.81
N ILE A 45 3.72 5.37 -10.86
CA ILE A 45 4.47 5.04 -12.09
C ILE A 45 5.66 6.01 -12.18
N ILE A 46 6.87 5.47 -12.18
CA ILE A 46 8.11 6.24 -12.32
C ILE A 46 8.33 6.52 -13.81
N GLU A 47 8.19 7.79 -14.20
CA GLU A 47 8.20 8.27 -15.60
C GLU A 47 9.45 7.85 -16.38
N ASP A 48 10.62 7.83 -15.74
CA ASP A 48 11.89 7.58 -16.43
C ASP A 48 12.04 6.16 -17.02
N ASN A 49 11.18 5.20 -16.63
CA ASN A 49 11.27 3.80 -17.10
C ASN A 49 9.93 3.05 -17.19
N ASN A 50 8.76 3.72 -17.05
CA ASN A 50 7.46 3.05 -16.85
C ASN A 50 7.51 2.00 -15.72
N ASN A 51 8.33 2.25 -14.69
CA ASN A 51 8.49 1.34 -13.57
C ASN A 51 7.41 1.61 -12.54
N PHE A 52 6.67 0.57 -12.18
CA PHE A 52 5.61 0.67 -11.18
C PHE A 52 6.22 0.66 -9.78
N LYS A 53 5.72 1.50 -8.87
CA LYS A 53 5.95 1.36 -7.43
C LYS A 53 4.81 0.56 -6.81
N PHE A 54 5.16 -0.52 -6.13
CA PHE A 54 4.20 -1.35 -5.43
C PHE A 54 4.39 -1.22 -3.92
N ILE A 55 3.31 -1.44 -3.18
CA ILE A 55 3.30 -1.47 -1.72
C ILE A 55 2.53 -2.68 -1.21
N SER A 56 2.95 -3.22 -0.07
CA SER A 56 2.18 -4.21 0.70
C SER A 56 1.53 -3.54 1.90
N VAL A 57 0.20 -3.65 2.02
CA VAL A 57 -0.54 -3.09 3.16
C VAL A 57 -0.20 -3.87 4.43
N LYS A 58 0.36 -3.18 5.43
CA LYS A 58 0.69 -3.76 6.75
C LYS A 58 -0.42 -3.52 7.76
N LYS A 59 -1.00 -2.31 7.79
CA LYS A 59 -2.15 -1.97 8.63
C LYS A 59 -3.08 -1.00 7.90
N ILE A 60 -4.35 -0.98 8.31
CA ILE A 60 -5.38 -0.12 7.75
C ILE A 60 -5.97 0.71 8.89
N TYR A 61 -6.13 2.01 8.65
CA TYR A 61 -6.77 2.93 9.58
C TYR A 61 -7.94 3.62 8.89
N ILE A 62 -9.07 3.67 9.58
CA ILE A 62 -10.24 4.46 9.18
C ILE A 62 -10.21 5.77 9.96
N TYR A 63 -10.46 6.85 9.26
CA TYR A 63 -10.55 8.18 9.83
C TYR A 63 -12.03 8.57 9.99
N ILE A 64 -12.53 8.56 11.22
CA ILE A 64 -13.99 8.51 11.48
C ILE A 64 -14.76 9.74 11.03
N TYR A 65 -14.15 10.93 11.06
CA TYR A 65 -14.85 12.17 10.69
C TYR A 65 -14.85 12.43 9.17
N SER A 66 -14.25 11.53 8.39
CA SER A 66 -14.41 11.48 6.94
C SER A 66 -14.49 10.01 6.53
N SER A 67 -15.71 9.48 6.39
CA SER A 67 -16.01 8.07 6.09
C SER A 67 -15.33 7.53 4.83
N ASP A 68 -14.79 8.41 3.98
CA ASP A 68 -14.14 8.07 2.72
C ASP A 68 -12.61 8.07 2.82
N LYS A 69 -12.03 8.43 3.97
CA LYS A 69 -10.58 8.48 4.17
C LYS A 69 -10.08 7.22 4.85
N ILE A 70 -9.37 6.43 4.06
CA ILE A 70 -8.61 5.27 4.52
C ILE A 70 -7.13 5.56 4.41
N ILE A 71 -6.38 5.19 5.44
CA ILE A 71 -4.93 5.31 5.49
C ILE A 71 -4.32 3.91 5.59
N PHE A 72 -3.32 3.63 4.76
CA PHE A 72 -2.56 2.40 4.80
C PHE A 72 -1.19 2.66 5.42
N GLU A 73 -0.84 1.90 6.46
CA GLU A 73 0.58 1.66 6.79
C GLU A 73 1.08 0.58 5.85
N PHE A 74 2.23 0.78 5.21
CA PHE A 74 2.70 -0.14 4.18
C PHE A 74 4.20 -0.41 4.21
N ILE A 75 4.59 -1.47 3.49
CA ILE A 75 5.99 -1.82 3.19
C ILE A 75 6.18 -1.66 1.67
N PRO A 76 7.12 -0.82 1.22
CA PRO A 76 7.37 -0.63 -0.21
C PRO A 76 8.09 -1.84 -0.84
N PHE A 77 7.89 -2.00 -2.14
CA PHE A 77 8.68 -2.89 -2.99
C PHE A 77 9.61 -2.07 -3.89
N ILE A 78 10.80 -2.61 -4.14
CA ILE A 78 11.66 -2.22 -5.24
C ILE A 78 11.29 -3.09 -6.44
N THR A 79 10.91 -2.44 -7.53
CA THR A 79 10.71 -3.10 -8.83
C THR A 79 12.05 -3.28 -9.52
N LEU A 80 12.38 -4.53 -9.86
CA LEU A 80 13.66 -4.90 -10.46
C LEU A 80 13.57 -4.86 -11.98
N CYS A 81 12.57 -5.54 -12.55
CA CYS A 81 12.34 -5.57 -14.00
C CYS A 81 10.93 -6.06 -14.32
N PHE A 82 10.50 -5.89 -15.57
CA PHE A 82 9.32 -6.55 -16.11
C PHE A 82 9.71 -7.82 -16.87
N ASN A 83 9.15 -8.96 -16.47
CA ASN A 83 9.37 -10.24 -17.14
C ASN A 83 8.23 -10.51 -18.14
N LYS A 84 8.57 -10.46 -19.44
CA LYS A 84 7.62 -10.65 -20.54
C LYS A 84 7.06 -12.07 -20.63
N HIS A 85 7.79 -13.09 -20.18
CA HIS A 85 7.36 -14.49 -20.31
C HIS A 85 6.23 -14.84 -19.33
N VAL A 86 6.27 -14.24 -18.13
CA VAL A 86 5.24 -14.42 -17.09
C VAL A 86 4.28 -13.23 -17.00
N CYS A 87 4.50 -12.18 -17.80
CA CYS A 87 3.74 -10.94 -17.80
C CYS A 87 3.57 -10.34 -16.39
N ALA A 88 4.68 -10.22 -15.66
CA ALA A 88 4.69 -9.76 -14.27
C ALA A 88 5.97 -8.96 -13.94
N PHE A 89 5.89 -8.12 -12.92
CA PHE A 89 7.02 -7.34 -12.41
C PHE A 89 7.76 -8.13 -11.35
N GLU A 90 9.05 -8.35 -11.55
CA GLU A 90 9.91 -8.88 -10.50
C GLU A 90 10.16 -7.81 -9.45
N VAL A 91 9.98 -8.17 -8.19
CA VAL A 91 10.08 -7.23 -7.08
C VAL A 91 10.83 -7.83 -5.90
N LYS A 92 11.37 -6.96 -5.05
CA LYS A 92 11.84 -7.30 -3.71
C LYS A 92 11.31 -6.29 -2.71
N PHE A 93 11.23 -6.65 -1.44
CA PHE A 93 10.93 -5.65 -0.40
C PHE A 93 12.04 -4.60 -0.36
N ASP A 94 11.66 -3.35 -0.15
CA ASP A 94 12.62 -2.30 0.12
C ASP A 94 13.02 -2.34 1.60
N GLU A 95 14.09 -3.06 1.90
CA GLU A 95 14.61 -3.23 3.26
C GLU A 95 15.31 -1.96 3.80
N PHE A 96 15.53 -0.95 2.96
CA PHE A 96 16.24 0.27 3.32
C PHE A 96 15.32 1.42 3.73
N VAL A 97 14.01 1.27 3.55
CA VAL A 97 13.03 2.28 3.99
C VAL A 97 12.72 2.05 5.47
N ASP A 98 13.55 2.62 6.33
CA ASP A 98 13.31 2.71 7.77
C ASP A 98 12.21 3.75 8.05
N GLY A 99 11.07 3.29 8.55
CA GLY A 99 9.97 4.17 8.96
C GLY A 99 8.60 3.51 8.91
N ASN A 100 7.61 4.11 9.56
CA ASN A 100 6.22 3.77 9.30
C ASN A 100 5.81 4.55 8.03
N ASN A 101 5.69 3.88 6.89
CA ASN A 101 5.20 4.55 5.68
C ASN A 101 3.68 4.59 5.69
N PHE A 102 3.10 5.78 5.47
CA PHE A 102 1.66 5.96 5.39
C PHE A 102 1.23 6.58 4.06
N ILE A 103 0.10 6.13 3.53
CA ILE A 103 -0.50 6.69 2.32
C ILE A 103 -2.01 6.69 2.43
N PHE A 104 -2.65 7.72 1.90
CA PHE A 104 -4.10 7.72 1.75
C PHE A 104 -4.52 6.81 0.60
N GLN A 105 -5.65 6.13 0.76
CA GLN A 105 -6.22 5.29 -0.30
C GLN A 105 -6.48 6.07 -1.58
N ASN A 106 -6.87 7.35 -1.51
CA ASN A 106 -7.10 8.16 -2.71
C ASN A 106 -5.82 8.57 -3.45
N SER A 107 -4.64 8.31 -2.88
CA SER A 107 -3.34 8.57 -3.52
C SER A 107 -2.77 7.35 -4.25
N ILE A 108 -3.43 6.18 -4.19
CA ILE A 108 -3.03 5.01 -4.96
C ILE A 108 -3.52 5.14 -6.41
N ILE A 109 -2.69 4.76 -7.37
CA ILE A 109 -3.04 4.85 -8.79
C ILE A 109 -4.14 3.83 -9.15
N SER A 110 -4.01 2.59 -8.68
CA SER A 110 -4.99 1.55 -8.96
C SER A 110 -5.73 1.17 -7.69
N PRO A 111 -7.07 1.30 -7.65
CA PRO A 111 -7.84 0.88 -6.48
C PRO A 111 -7.86 -0.65 -6.32
N ILE A 112 -7.58 -1.41 -7.38
CA ILE A 112 -7.72 -2.87 -7.37
C ILE A 112 -6.42 -3.50 -6.85
N PRO A 113 -6.46 -4.30 -5.78
CA PRO A 113 -5.29 -5.02 -5.31
C PRO A 113 -4.74 -6.01 -6.34
N ASN A 114 -3.42 -6.01 -6.48
CA ASN A 114 -2.67 -6.95 -7.30
C ASN A 114 -2.36 -8.24 -6.55
N HIS A 115 -1.82 -9.23 -7.28
CA HIS A 115 -1.37 -10.50 -6.72
C HIS A 115 0.14 -10.57 -6.71
N ILE A 116 0.69 -11.07 -5.62
CA ILE A 116 2.10 -11.45 -5.53
C ILE A 116 2.22 -12.97 -5.68
N ASN A 117 3.04 -13.39 -6.62
CA ASN A 117 3.39 -14.78 -6.86
C ASN A 117 4.81 -14.99 -6.36
N ILE A 118 5.06 -16.14 -5.72
CA ILE A 118 6.37 -16.50 -5.18
C ILE A 118 6.79 -17.80 -5.86
N THR A 119 7.93 -17.78 -6.54
CA THR A 119 8.52 -18.96 -7.19
C THR A 119 9.28 -19.82 -6.19
N ALA A 120 9.66 -21.04 -6.58
CA ALA A 120 10.31 -22.01 -5.70
C ALA A 120 11.67 -21.54 -5.16
N ASP A 121 12.37 -20.67 -5.89
CA ASP A 121 13.61 -20.01 -5.48
C ASP A 121 13.40 -18.79 -4.57
N GLY A 122 12.14 -18.43 -4.27
CA GLY A 122 11.77 -17.30 -3.42
C GLY A 122 11.63 -15.96 -4.15
N THR A 123 11.84 -15.93 -5.47
CA THR A 123 11.65 -14.74 -6.31
C THR A 123 10.17 -14.32 -6.32
N LYS A 124 9.91 -13.01 -6.27
CA LYS A 124 8.57 -12.45 -6.12
C LYS A 124 8.17 -11.70 -7.37
N TYR A 125 6.96 -11.98 -7.85
CA TYR A 125 6.39 -11.37 -9.04
C TYR A 125 5.04 -10.74 -8.74
N ILE A 126 4.81 -9.51 -9.18
CA ILE A 126 3.51 -8.84 -9.09
C ILE A 126 2.86 -8.79 -10.48
N THR A 127 1.65 -9.31 -10.57
CA THR A 127 0.81 -9.24 -11.79
C THR A 127 -0.21 -8.12 -11.64
N LEU A 128 -0.22 -7.17 -12.58
CA LEU A 128 -1.21 -6.10 -12.64
C LEU A 128 -2.60 -6.67 -12.97
N ARG A 129 -3.61 -6.34 -12.16
CA ARG A 129 -4.98 -6.82 -12.38
C ARG A 129 -5.85 -5.92 -13.25
N SER A 130 -5.45 -4.68 -13.47
CA SER A 130 -6.20 -3.73 -14.29
C SER A 130 -5.23 -3.00 -15.21
N SER A 131 -5.65 -2.75 -16.44
CA SER A 131 -5.10 -1.63 -17.21
C SER A 131 -5.38 -0.35 -16.41
N LEU A 132 -4.38 0.51 -16.35
CA LEU A 132 -4.52 1.87 -15.85
C LEU A 132 -5.44 2.69 -16.76
#